data_AF-A0A1J3CZF1-F1
#
_entry.id   AF-A0A1J3CZF1-F1
#
_cell.length_a   1.000
_cell.length_b   1.000
_cell.length_c   1.000
_cell.angle_alpha   90.00
_cell.angle_beta   90.00
_cell.angle_gamma   90.00
#
_symmetry.space_group_name_H-M   'P 1'
#
loop_
_entity.id
_entity.type
_entity.pdbx_description
1 polymer ?
#
loop_
_entity_poly.entity_id
_entity_poly.type
_entity_poly.pdbx_seq_one_letter_code
_entity_poly.pdbx_strand_id
1 'polypeptide(L)' 'NLFAGFVIPKQKIPNWWIWMYYLSPTSWVLEGLLSSQYGDVDKEIIVFGEKKSVSDFLEDYFGYRHDSIAVVAFVLIAFP' A
#
# COMPACT_ATOMS: atom_id res chain seq x y z
N ASN A 1 -9.25 -9.96 8.14
CA ASN A 1 -8.91 -9.23 6.89
C ASN A 1 -9.56 -7.85 6.76
N LEU A 2 -9.96 -7.16 7.84
CA LEU A 2 -10.53 -5.82 7.75
C LEU A 2 -9.46 -4.71 7.66
N PHE A 3 -8.31 -4.92 8.31
CA PHE A 3 -7.22 -3.94 8.43
C PHE A 3 -6.02 -4.22 7.53
N ALA A 4 -6.10 -5.22 6.65
CA ALA A 4 -4.96 -5.67 5.84
C ALA A 4 -4.62 -4.72 4.67
N GLY A 5 -5.29 -3.57 4.55
CA GLY A 5 -5.05 -2.63 3.45
C GLY A 5 -5.92 -2.83 2.21
N PHE A 6 -6.55 -4.01 2.05
CA PHE A 6 -7.42 -4.30 0.90
C PHE A 6 -8.79 -3.61 0.99
N VAL A 7 -9.41 -3.62 2.17
CA VAL A 7 -10.75 -3.01 2.38
C VAL A 7 -10.65 -1.56 2.84
N ILE A 8 -9.67 -1.25 3.69
CA ILE A 8 -9.41 0.11 4.18
C ILE A 8 -7.95 0.44 3.84
N PRO A 9 -7.69 1.42 2.95
CA PRO A 9 -6.33 1.81 2.61
C PRO A 9 -5.63 2.45 3.81
N LYS A 10 -4.31 2.31 3.86
CA LYS A 10 -3.43 2.82 4.93
C LYS A 10 -3.72 4.26 5.32
N GLN A 11 -3.94 5.14 4.33
CA GLN A 11 -4.21 6.56 4.55
C GLN A 11 -5.51 6.84 5.33
N LYS A 12 -6.48 5.91 5.30
CA LYS A 12 -7.76 6.03 6.00
C LYS A 12 -7.75 5.39 7.38
N ILE A 13 -6.64 4.77 7.79
CA ILE A 13 -6.50 4.17 9.13
C ILE A 13 -6.06 5.28 10.09
N PRO A 14 -6.78 5.53 11.19
CA PRO A 14 -6.38 6.57 12.13
C PRO A 14 -5.03 6.23 12.77
N ASN A 15 -4.18 7.24 13.01
CA ASN A 15 -2.76 7.08 13.35
C ASN A 15 -2.50 6.11 14.53
N TRP A 16 -3.36 6.11 15.54
CA TRP A 16 -3.32 5.21 16.69
C TRP A 16 -3.68 3.73 16.41
N TRP A 17 -4.07 3.36 15.18
CA TRP A 17 -4.37 1.97 14.80
C TRP A 17 -3.46 1.49 13.64
N ILE A 18 -2.61 2.37 13.11
CA ILE A 18 -1.77 2.07 11.95
C ILE A 18 -0.73 0.98 12.24
N TRP A 19 -0.31 0.81 13.49
CA TRP A 19 0.60 -0.28 13.87
C TRP A 19 0.00 -1.66 13.63
N MET A 20 -1.32 -1.85 13.69
CA MET A 20 -1.94 -3.14 13.36
C MET A 20 -1.93 -3.43 11.85
N TYR A 21 -1.95 -2.38 11.02
CA TYR A 21 -1.73 -2.51 9.58
C TYR A 21 -0.30 -3.02 9.32
N TYR A 22 0.70 -2.42 9.98
CA TYR A 22 2.09 -2.85 9.85
C TYR A 22 2.41 -4.20 10.50
N LEU A 23 1.65 -4.64 11.50
CA LEU A 23 1.82 -5.98 12.09
C LEU A 23 1.26 -7.09 11.19
N SER A 24 0.38 -6.75 10.23
CA SER A 24 -0.24 -7.75 9.36
C SER A 24 0.69 -8.13 8.20
N PRO A 25 1.15 -9.38 8.09
CA PRO A 25 2.02 -9.82 6.99
C PRO A 25 1.37 -9.60 5.62
N THR A 26 0.04 -9.68 5.57
CA THR A 26 -0.76 -9.50 4.35
C THR A 26 -0.65 -8.08 3.78
N SER A 27 -0.50 -7.05 4.61
CA SER A 27 -0.36 -5.66 4.14
C SER A 27 0.93 -5.44 3.37
N TRP A 28 2.03 -6.01 3.87
CA TRP A 28 3.33 -5.96 3.20
C TRP A 28 3.37 -6.75 1.89
N VAL A 29 2.76 -7.94 1.88
CA VAL A 29 2.66 -8.75 0.65
C VAL A 29 1.84 -8.01 -0.41
N LEU A 30 0.73 -7.37 -0.01
CA LEU A 30 -0.11 -6.62 -0.95
C LEU A 30 0.62 -5.39 -1.50
N GLU A 31 1.33 -4.64 -0.65
CA GLU A 31 2.17 -3.51 -1.07
C GLU A 31 3.27 -3.96 -2.04
N GLY A 32 3.97 -5.05 -1.73
CA GLY A 32 5.03 -5.59 -2.58
C GLY A 32 4.52 -6.10 -3.94
N LEU A 33 3.42 -6.85 -3.95
CA LEU A 33 2.82 -7.35 -5.18
C LEU A 33 2.29 -6.22 -6.07
N LEU A 34 1.57 -5.26 -5.49
CA LEU A 34 0.99 -4.16 -6.28
C LEU A 34 2.06 -3.20 -6.77
N SER A 35 3.05 -2.86 -5.93
CA SER A 35 4.16 -2.00 -6.35
C SER A 35 5.03 -2.68 -7.41
N SER A 36 5.29 -3.98 -7.30
CA SER A 36 6.09 -4.71 -8.30
C SER A 36 5.37 -4.87 -9.63
N GLN A 37 4.05 -5.09 -9.61
CA GLN A 37 3.29 -5.35 -10.83
C GLN A 37 2.80 -4.09 -11.53
N TYR A 38 2.55 -3.02 -10.76
CA TYR A 38 1.84 -1.84 -11.24
C TYR A 38 2.51 -0.51 -10.85
N GLY A 39 3.62 -0.54 -10.12
CA GLY A 39 4.32 0.68 -9.68
C GLY A 39 4.91 1.50 -10.82
N ASP A 40 5.10 0.90 -12.00
CA ASP A 40 5.64 1.55 -13.21
C ASP A 40 4.69 1.41 -14.42
N VAL A 41 3.40 1.15 -14.16
CA VAL A 41 2.41 0.96 -15.21
C VAL A 41 1.62 2.24 -15.43
N ASP A 42 1.95 2.97 -16.50
CA ASP A 42 1.28 4.20 -16.95
C ASP A 42 -0.08 3.96 -17.64
N LYS A 43 -0.72 2.82 -17.36
CA LYS A 43 -2.00 2.50 -17.96
C LYS A 43 -3.08 3.35 -17.32
N GLU A 44 -3.81 4.11 -18.12
CA GLU A 44 -4.93 4.90 -17.62
C GLU A 44 -6.09 3.98 -17.20
N ILE A 45 -6.60 4.22 -15.99
CA ILE A 45 -7.81 3.63 -15.44
C ILE A 45 -8.78 4.74 -15.02
N ILE A 46 -10.08 4.44 -15.09
CA ILE A 46 -11.12 5.35 -14.61
C ILE A 46 -11.43 4.96 -13.17
N VAL A 47 -11.11 5.83 -12.22
CA VAL A 47 -11.38 5.62 -10.79
C VAL A 47 -12.07 6.85 -10.24
N PHE A 48 -13.16 6.64 -9.50
CA PHE A 48 -14.00 7.72 -8.96
C PHE A 48 -14.50 8.74 -10.00
N GLY A 49 -14.59 8.33 -11.28
CA GLY A 49 -15.01 9.20 -12.38
C GLY A 49 -13.88 10.04 -13.01
N GLU A 50 -12.66 9.95 -12.51
CA GLU A 50 -11.47 10.61 -13.07
C GLU A 50 -10.55 9.59 -13.78
N LYS A 51 -9.87 10.03 -14.85
CA LYS A 51 -8.82 9.25 -15.50
C LYS A 51 -7.51 9.47 -14.74
N LYS A 52 -6.92 8.41 -14.22
CA LYS A 52 -5.62 8.42 -13.55
C LYS A 52 -4.79 7.22 -13.99
N SER A 53 -3.46 7.32 -13.89
CA SER A 53 -2.59 6.16 -14.05
C SER A 53 -2.82 5.17 -12.91
N VAL A 54 -2.57 3.88 -13.15
CA VAL A 54 -2.57 2.87 -12.08
C VAL A 54 -1.53 3.22 -11.01
N SER A 55 -0.35 3.70 -11.41
CA SER A 55 0.71 4.12 -10.48
C SER A 55 0.24 5.26 -9.57
N ASP A 56 -0.31 6.33 -10.15
CA ASP A 56 -0.88 7.47 -9.41
C ASP A 56 -1.97 7.03 -8.44
N PHE A 57 -2.85 6.11 -8.85
CA PHE A 57 -3.91 5.60 -7.99
C PHE A 57 -3.36 4.81 -6.78
N LEU A 58 -2.32 4.00 -6.99
CA LEU A 58 -1.70 3.23 -5.89
C LEU A 58 -1.02 4.15 -4.88
N GLU A 59 -0.40 5.23 -5.35
CA GLU A 59 0.21 6.23 -4.47
C GLU A 59 -0.87 7.06 -3.74
N ASP A 60 -1.82 7.63 -4.47
CA ASP A 60 -2.86 8.51 -3.93
C ASP A 60 -3.80 7.79 -2.97
N TYR A 61 -4.29 6.60 -3.34
CA TYR A 61 -5.34 5.92 -2.59
C TYR A 61 -4.78 4.97 -1.53
N PHE A 62 -3.76 4.17 -1.87
CA PHE A 62 -3.20 3.19 -0.94
C PHE A 62 -1.98 3.72 -0.17
N GLY A 63 -1.32 4.77 -0.64
CA GLY A 63 -0.10 5.29 -0.02
C GLY A 63 1.10 4.38 -0.21
N TYR A 64 1.09 3.55 -1.25
CA TYR A 64 2.21 2.70 -1.63
C TYR A 64 3.26 3.55 -2.33
N ARG A 65 4.33 3.86 -1.61
CA ARG A 65 5.48 4.60 -2.14
C ARG A 65 6.66 3.67 -2.25
N HIS A 66 7.42 3.80 -3.33
CA HIS A 66 8.64 3.01 -3.56
C HIS A 66 9.66 3.11 -2.40
N ASP A 67 9.73 4.27 -1.72
CA ASP A 67 10.60 4.49 -0.56
C ASP A 67 10.20 3.76 0.74
N SER A 68 9.00 3.18 0.78
CA SER A 68 8.51 2.48 1.98
C SER A 68 9.19 1.11 2.16
N ILE A 69 9.76 0.56 1.09
CA ILE A 69 10.41 -0.77 1.05
C ILE A 69 11.55 -0.89 2.08
N ALA A 70 12.31 0.19 2.29
CA ALA A 70 13.40 0.19 3.27
C ALA A 70 12.89 0.09 4.73
N VAL A 71 11.76 0.74 5.03
CA VAL A 71 11.12 0.69 6.35
C VAL A 71 10.49 -0.68 6.57
N VAL A 72 9.86 -1.25 5.54
CA VAL A 72 9.32 -2.62 5.53
C VAL A 72 10.41 -3.63 5.89
N ALA A 73 11.53 -3.57 5.18
CA ALA A 73 12.65 -4.47 5.37
C ALA A 73 13.23 -4.35 6.79
N PHE A 74 13.36 -3.13 7.33
CA PHE A 74 13.86 -2.93 8.69
C PHE A 74 12.92 -3.53 9.75
N VAL A 75 11.60 -3.36 9.59
CA VAL A 75 10.61 -3.91 10.53
C VAL A 75 10.58 -5.45 10.49
N LEU A 76 10.66 -6.06 9.30
CA LEU A 76 10.73 -7.51 9.14
C LEU A 76 12.03 -8.12 9.69
N ILE A 77 13.15 -7.39 9.67
CA ILE A 77 14.40 -7.82 10.30
C ILE A 77 14.35 -7.68 11.82
N ALA A 78 13.66 -6.66 12.34
CA ALA A 78 13.58 -6.38 13.77
C ALA A 78 12.64 -7.32 14.54
N PHE A 79 11.67 -7.94 13.87
CA PHE A 79 10.72 -8.90 14.45
C PHE A 79 10.82 -10.25 13.72
N PRO A 80 11.64 -11.20 14.21
CA PRO A 80 11.78 -12.54 13.62
C PRO A 80 10.54 -13.43 13.78
#